data_AF-A0AAX4P1E5-F1
#
_entry.id   AF-A0AAX4P1E5-F1
#
_cell.length_a   1.000
_cell.length_b   1.000
_cell.length_c   1.000
_cell.angle_alpha   90.00
_cell.angle_beta   90.00
_cell.angle_gamma   90.00
#
_symmetry.space_group_name_H-M   'P 1'
#
loop_
_entity.id
_entity.type
_entity.pdbx_description
1 polymer ?
#
loop_
_entity_poly.entity_id
_entity_poly.type
_entity_poly.pdbx_seq_one_letter_code
_entity_poly.pdbx_strand_id
1 'polypeptide(L)'
;MNRSALVLLLLIGVSGLASTSASEDDHHHDDHHEPCACRGRELGVGISCTSLNMLSVSAAIAYLEDTANNCNQTEACPGHYFLLQSHHDFCPHDVLPIAAEKALHDFEDYYEDCEIARQYDSKLTNCPQVDCHDKKAFTDAAAVLANNQCNVTCNSNICKGAIRTVLMAHDTCDEDDVPESVEKALHDYEEACEDYLCNSRTNVYDPRTEVCPGDSNNPYVKHDDGDDVKMDVLVGVVCGIGVVVLALAGFVAFLARREKAGRPVWKPLV
;
A
#
# COMPACT_ATOMS: atom_id res chain seq x y z
N MET A 1 68.62 29.58 11.54
CA MET A 1 67.42 29.61 10.65
C MET A 1 66.22 29.96 11.54
N ASN A 2 66.00 31.24 11.85
CA ASN A 2 65.17 32.24 11.16
C ASN A 2 63.65 32.10 11.42
N ARG A 3 63.14 33.03 12.27
CA ARG A 3 61.79 33.65 12.38
C ARG A 3 60.66 32.78 12.96
N SER A 4 60.19 32.98 14.20
CA SER A 4 59.41 34.12 14.75
C SER A 4 58.13 34.44 13.96
N ALA A 5 56.96 34.16 14.54
CA ALA A 5 55.82 35.09 14.59
C ALA A 5 54.70 34.54 15.48
N LEU A 6 54.56 35.16 16.65
CA LEU A 6 53.34 35.26 17.44
C LEU A 6 52.41 36.26 16.71
N VAL A 7 51.14 35.94 16.49
CA VAL A 7 50.12 36.96 16.15
C VAL A 7 48.91 36.75 17.04
N LEU A 8 48.53 37.88 17.62
CA LEU A 8 47.54 38.12 18.65
C LEU A 8 46.36 38.87 18.01
N LEU A 9 45.14 38.62 18.50
CA LEU A 9 43.91 39.45 18.42
C LEU A 9 43.26 39.66 17.04
N LEU A 10 41.95 39.36 16.95
CA LEU A 10 40.91 40.37 17.15
C LEU A 10 39.53 39.73 17.34
N LEU A 11 38.87 40.06 18.46
CA LEU A 11 37.43 39.97 18.63
C LEU A 11 36.78 41.06 17.79
N ILE A 12 35.80 40.70 16.96
CA ILE A 12 34.77 41.63 16.49
C ILE A 12 33.43 40.96 16.80
N GLY A 13 32.80 41.44 17.87
CA GLY A 13 31.37 41.29 18.05
C GLY A 13 30.65 42.21 17.07
N VAL A 14 29.63 41.68 16.40
CA VAL A 14 28.56 42.50 15.84
C VAL A 14 27.27 41.99 16.44
N SER A 15 26.78 42.72 17.43
CA SER A 15 25.37 42.68 17.83
C SER A 15 24.56 43.38 16.74
N GLY A 16 23.65 42.64 16.12
CA GLY A 16 22.63 43.19 15.22
C GLY A 16 21.33 42.44 15.44
N LEU A 17 20.48 42.99 16.32
CA LEU A 17 19.07 42.63 16.37
C LEU A 17 18.39 43.14 15.10
N ALA A 18 17.73 42.24 14.38
CA ALA A 18 16.59 42.56 13.54
C ALA A 18 15.65 41.35 13.55
N SER A 19 14.69 41.40 14.45
CA SER A 19 13.46 40.62 14.37
C SER A 19 12.69 41.05 13.14
N THR A 20 12.28 40.12 12.28
CA THR A 20 11.00 40.16 11.57
C THR A 20 10.65 38.78 11.03
N SER A 21 9.50 38.29 11.49
CA SER A 21 8.66 37.21 10.95
C SER A 21 9.35 35.89 10.64
N ALA A 22 9.42 35.02 11.65
CA ALA A 22 8.94 33.67 11.40
C ALA A 22 7.50 33.85 10.90
N SER A 23 7.25 33.60 9.62
CA SER A 23 5.92 33.21 9.21
C SER A 23 5.68 31.90 9.96
N GLU A 24 4.89 32.00 11.03
CA GLU A 24 3.98 30.93 11.38
C GLU A 24 3.14 30.73 10.13
N ASP A 25 3.65 29.90 9.20
CA ASP A 25 2.79 29.24 8.25
C ASP A 25 1.94 28.32 9.12
N ASP A 26 0.80 28.86 9.54
CA ASP A 26 -0.38 28.09 9.90
C ASP A 26 -0.68 27.21 8.67
N HIS A 27 0.03 26.10 8.58
CA HIS A 27 -0.34 24.98 7.72
C HIS A 27 -1.61 24.41 8.34
N HIS A 28 -2.73 25.02 7.98
CA HIS A 28 -3.99 24.33 7.94
C HIS A 28 -3.73 23.05 7.14
N HIS A 29 -3.68 21.93 7.86
CA HIS A 29 -3.69 20.60 7.28
C HIS A 29 -5.04 20.48 6.57
N ASP A 30 -5.06 20.79 5.27
CA ASP A 30 -6.05 20.16 4.40
C ASP A 30 -5.61 18.69 4.38
N ASP A 31 -6.31 17.86 5.14
CA ASP A 31 -6.08 16.42 5.39
C ASP A 31 -6.32 15.58 4.11
N HIS A 32 -5.86 16.05 2.96
CA HIS A 32 -5.93 15.29 1.70
C HIS A 32 -4.62 14.55 1.51
N HIS A 33 -4.65 13.26 1.84
CA HIS A 33 -3.57 12.31 1.57
C HIS A 33 -3.09 12.42 0.12
N GLU A 34 -1.77 12.30 -0.11
CA GLU A 34 -1.21 12.31 -1.46
C GLU A 34 -1.81 11.15 -2.28
N PRO A 35 -2.23 11.35 -3.55
CA PRO A 35 -2.69 10.22 -4.36
C PRO A 35 -1.59 9.15 -4.49
N CYS A 36 -1.89 7.88 -4.24
CA CYS A 36 -0.87 6.80 -4.30
C CYS A 36 -0.20 6.71 -5.68
N ALA A 37 -0.89 7.12 -6.74
CA ALA A 37 -0.31 7.18 -8.09
C ALA A 37 0.85 8.19 -8.20
N CYS A 38 0.82 9.28 -7.44
CA CYS A 38 1.91 10.25 -7.35
C CYS A 38 3.11 9.62 -6.65
N ARG A 39 2.87 9.08 -5.46
CA ARG A 39 3.89 8.40 -4.68
C ARG A 39 4.52 7.22 -5.43
N GLY A 40 3.71 6.44 -6.14
CA GLY A 40 4.19 5.35 -6.99
C GLY A 40 5.13 5.82 -8.09
N ARG A 41 4.84 6.97 -8.73
CA ARG A 41 5.73 7.57 -9.73
C ARG A 41 7.06 8.00 -9.13
N GLU A 42 7.06 8.63 -7.96
CA GLU A 42 8.31 9.01 -7.27
C GLU A 42 9.18 7.81 -6.92
N LEU A 43 8.55 6.69 -6.57
CA LEU A 43 9.23 5.44 -6.22
C LEU A 43 9.58 4.58 -7.45
N GLY A 44 9.12 4.95 -8.65
CA GLY A 44 9.29 4.15 -9.87
C GLY A 44 8.51 2.82 -9.85
N VAL A 45 7.40 2.77 -9.10
CA VAL A 45 6.55 1.59 -8.93
C VAL A 45 5.19 1.83 -9.59
N GLY A 46 4.80 0.94 -10.50
CA GLY A 46 3.46 0.95 -11.08
C GLY A 46 2.45 0.22 -10.19
N ILE A 47 1.25 0.79 -10.03
CA ILE A 47 0.14 0.17 -9.31
C ILE A 47 -0.72 -0.60 -10.33
N SER A 48 -0.78 -1.92 -10.20
CA SER A 48 -1.63 -2.76 -11.05
C SER A 48 -1.95 -4.10 -10.39
N CYS A 49 -3.06 -4.73 -10.78
CA CYS A 49 -3.50 -6.01 -10.22
C CYS A 49 -2.95 -7.21 -11.02
N THR A 50 -1.74 -7.08 -11.55
CA THR A 50 -1.08 -8.19 -12.27
C THR A 50 -0.40 -9.15 -11.30
N SER A 51 -0.20 -10.41 -11.70
CA SER A 51 0.51 -11.39 -10.88
C SER A 51 1.92 -10.94 -10.48
N LEU A 52 2.59 -10.12 -11.29
CA LEU A 52 3.91 -9.58 -10.96
C LEU A 52 3.84 -8.58 -9.80
N ASN A 53 2.83 -7.70 -9.79
CA ASN A 53 2.59 -6.80 -8.68
C ASN A 53 2.19 -7.56 -7.40
N MET A 54 1.33 -8.59 -7.51
CA MET A 54 0.93 -9.39 -6.34
C MET A 54 2.11 -10.15 -5.70
N LEU A 55 3.11 -10.56 -6.49
CA LEU A 55 4.37 -11.09 -5.95
C LEU A 55 5.16 -10.03 -5.16
N SER A 56 5.13 -8.78 -5.61
CA SER A 56 5.78 -7.65 -4.93
C SER A 56 5.06 -7.29 -3.63
N VAL A 57 3.71 -7.29 -3.65
CA VAL A 57 2.87 -7.12 -2.45
C VAL A 57 3.14 -8.24 -1.44
N SER A 58 3.18 -9.50 -1.89
CA SER A 58 3.49 -10.65 -1.00
C SER A 58 4.87 -10.52 -0.36
N ALA A 59 5.87 -10.04 -1.11
CA ALA A 59 7.21 -9.80 -0.58
C ALA A 59 7.22 -8.62 0.41
N ALA A 60 6.42 -7.59 0.17
CA ALA A 60 6.27 -6.45 1.08
C ALA A 60 5.63 -6.86 2.41
N ILE A 61 4.54 -7.65 2.38
CA ILE A 61 3.92 -8.20 3.60
C ILE A 61 4.93 -9.02 4.40
N ALA A 62 5.65 -9.94 3.75
CA ALA A 62 6.66 -10.76 4.42
C ALA A 62 7.79 -9.92 5.06
N TYR A 63 8.12 -8.77 4.47
CA TYR A 63 9.11 -7.84 5.02
C TYR A 63 8.55 -7.09 6.24
N LEU A 64 7.32 -6.61 6.15
CA LEU A 64 6.63 -5.88 7.22
C LEU A 64 6.42 -6.75 8.46
N GLU A 65 6.01 -8.01 8.27
CA GLU A 65 5.74 -8.96 9.34
C GLU A 65 7.01 -9.54 9.99
N ASP A 66 8.17 -9.45 9.34
CA ASP A 66 9.42 -9.93 9.93
C ASP A 66 9.89 -9.01 11.04
N THR A 67 9.72 -9.47 12.29
CA THR A 67 10.16 -8.78 13.50
C THR A 67 11.63 -8.36 13.49
N ALA A 68 12.49 -9.01 12.69
CA ALA A 68 13.89 -8.62 12.55
C ALA A 68 14.08 -7.26 11.85
N ASN A 69 13.10 -6.83 11.06
CA ASN A 69 13.12 -5.54 10.35
C ASN A 69 12.64 -4.37 11.23
N ASN A 70 11.99 -4.65 12.38
CA ASN A 70 11.60 -3.65 13.38
C ASN A 70 10.79 -2.49 12.77
N CYS A 71 9.78 -2.83 11.97
CA CYS A 71 9.01 -1.86 11.20
C CYS A 71 8.27 -0.83 12.06
N ASN A 72 7.85 -1.17 13.28
CA ASN A 72 7.26 -0.21 14.22
C ASN A 72 8.20 0.88 14.76
N GLN A 73 9.49 0.90 14.38
CA GLN A 73 10.51 1.77 14.95
C GLN A 73 11.55 2.25 13.93
N THR A 74 11.45 1.88 12.65
CA THR A 74 12.50 2.15 11.65
C THR A 74 11.97 2.70 10.33
N GLU A 75 12.80 3.51 9.68
CA GLU A 75 12.56 4.16 8.38
C GLU A 75 12.59 3.19 7.18
N ALA A 76 12.81 1.88 7.38
CA ALA A 76 13.00 0.91 6.29
C ALA A 76 11.68 0.38 5.70
N CYS A 77 10.56 0.62 6.38
CA CYS A 77 9.28 -0.01 6.10
C CYS A 77 8.23 0.86 5.37
N PRO A 78 8.30 2.20 5.29
CA PRO A 78 7.32 3.00 4.56
C PRO A 78 7.13 2.59 3.10
N GLY A 79 8.21 2.20 2.40
CA GLY A 79 8.11 1.74 1.01
C GLY A 79 7.41 0.39 0.84
N HIS A 80 7.53 -0.50 1.83
CA HIS A 80 6.82 -1.79 1.84
C HIS A 80 5.36 -1.60 2.24
N TYR A 81 5.08 -0.71 3.20
CA TYR A 81 3.73 -0.29 3.56
C TYR A 81 3.00 0.32 2.36
N PHE A 82 3.63 1.27 1.66
CA PHE A 82 3.08 1.85 0.43
C PHE A 82 2.72 0.79 -0.61
N LEU A 83 3.59 -0.21 -0.83
CA LEU A 83 3.29 -1.31 -1.77
C LEU A 83 2.05 -2.10 -1.35
N LEU A 84 1.90 -2.36 -0.05
CA LEU A 84 0.74 -3.03 0.51
C LEU A 84 -0.52 -2.19 0.36
N GLN A 85 -0.54 -0.97 0.93
CA GLN A 85 -1.67 -0.04 0.91
C GLN A 85 -2.17 0.25 -0.51
N SER A 86 -1.29 0.73 -1.38
CA SER A 86 -1.67 1.16 -2.73
C SER A 86 -2.29 0.05 -3.60
N HIS A 87 -1.97 -1.21 -3.31
CA HIS A 87 -2.57 -2.36 -4.00
C HIS A 87 -3.78 -2.89 -3.25
N HIS A 88 -3.78 -2.86 -1.92
CA HIS A 88 -4.92 -3.22 -1.09
C HIS A 88 -6.16 -2.40 -1.48
N ASP A 89 -6.01 -1.09 -1.54
CA ASP A 89 -7.15 -0.18 -1.75
C ASP A 89 -7.56 -0.14 -3.24
N PHE A 90 -6.62 -0.41 -4.16
CA PHE A 90 -6.89 -0.40 -5.60
C PHE A 90 -7.43 -1.73 -6.12
N CYS A 91 -6.86 -2.86 -5.73
CA CYS A 91 -7.13 -4.14 -6.39
C CYS A 91 -8.37 -4.85 -5.82
N PRO A 92 -9.08 -5.62 -6.67
CA PRO A 92 -10.08 -6.56 -6.18
C PRO A 92 -9.49 -7.52 -5.16
N HIS A 93 -10.22 -7.77 -4.08
CA HIS A 93 -9.78 -8.58 -2.96
C HIS A 93 -9.40 -10.02 -3.37
N ASP A 94 -10.10 -10.59 -4.37
CA ASP A 94 -9.83 -11.93 -4.92
C ASP A 94 -8.50 -12.04 -5.69
N VAL A 95 -7.88 -10.91 -6.04
CA VAL A 95 -6.55 -10.84 -6.67
C VAL A 95 -5.44 -10.66 -5.64
N LEU A 96 -5.75 -10.09 -4.48
CA LEU A 96 -4.78 -9.81 -3.42
C LEU A 96 -4.35 -11.10 -2.71
N PRO A 97 -3.11 -11.14 -2.17
CA PRO A 97 -2.78 -12.15 -1.17
C PRO A 97 -3.73 -12.03 0.01
N ILE A 98 -4.29 -13.14 0.51
CA ILE A 98 -5.23 -13.13 1.66
C ILE A 98 -4.66 -12.37 2.87
N ALA A 99 -3.33 -12.44 3.09
CA ALA A 99 -2.68 -11.72 4.16
C ALA A 99 -2.75 -10.18 4.00
N ALA A 100 -2.87 -9.67 2.77
CA ALA A 100 -2.91 -8.24 2.49
C ALA A 100 -4.11 -7.54 3.12
N GLU A 101 -5.27 -8.19 3.11
CA GLU A 101 -6.55 -7.66 3.65
C GLU A 101 -6.54 -7.44 5.17
N LYS A 102 -5.52 -7.95 5.88
CA LYS A 102 -5.42 -7.80 7.35
C LYS A 102 -4.11 -7.19 7.78
N ALA A 103 -3.03 -7.48 7.06
CA ALA A 103 -1.71 -6.96 7.40
C ALA A 103 -1.68 -5.43 7.34
N LEU A 104 -2.42 -4.80 6.41
CA LEU A 104 -2.42 -3.34 6.28
C LEU A 104 -2.75 -2.65 7.61
N HIS A 105 -3.86 -3.05 8.23
CA HIS A 105 -4.36 -2.47 9.48
C HIS A 105 -3.46 -2.69 10.70
N ASP A 106 -2.50 -3.61 10.64
CA ASP A 106 -1.50 -3.77 11.70
C ASP A 106 -0.38 -2.71 11.59
N PHE A 107 -0.30 -1.99 10.47
CA PHE A 107 0.75 -1.03 10.14
C PHE A 107 0.28 0.42 9.91
N GLU A 108 -1.02 0.65 9.69
CA GLU A 108 -1.63 1.97 9.45
C GLU A 108 -1.21 3.04 10.48
N ASP A 109 -1.24 2.72 11.77
CA ASP A 109 -0.82 3.64 12.86
C ASP A 109 0.67 4.11 12.79
N TYR A 110 1.49 3.51 11.94
CA TYR A 110 2.94 3.74 11.92
C TYR A 110 3.44 4.53 10.70
N TYR A 111 2.64 4.65 9.64
CA TYR A 111 3.09 5.24 8.38
C TYR A 111 2.10 6.27 7.85
N GLU A 112 2.55 7.05 6.88
CA GLU A 112 1.67 7.98 6.17
C GLU A 112 0.98 7.26 5.02
N ASP A 113 -0.32 7.52 4.95
CA ASP A 113 -1.24 6.95 3.98
C ASP A 113 -1.30 7.76 2.69
N CYS A 114 -1.66 7.07 1.61
CA CYS A 114 -1.93 7.66 0.30
C CYS A 114 -3.33 7.30 -0.18
N GLU A 115 -3.98 8.21 -0.92
CA GLU A 115 -5.33 7.96 -1.40
C GLU A 115 -5.30 7.24 -2.76
N ILE A 116 -5.99 6.10 -2.86
CA ILE A 116 -6.28 5.48 -4.14
C ILE A 116 -7.59 4.73 -4.08
N ALA A 117 -8.55 5.14 -4.89
CA ALA A 117 -9.80 4.41 -4.85
C ALA A 117 -9.75 3.11 -5.68
N ARG A 118 -10.59 2.17 -5.24
CA ARG A 118 -10.79 0.83 -5.78
C ARG A 118 -11.02 0.80 -7.28
N GLN A 119 -10.56 -0.28 -7.91
CA GLN A 119 -10.76 -0.56 -9.31
C GLN A 119 -12.26 -0.67 -9.63
N TYR A 120 -12.70 0.09 -10.64
CA TYR A 120 -14.08 0.09 -11.11
C TYR A 120 -14.43 -1.19 -11.88
N ASP A 121 -15.56 -1.81 -11.56
CA ASP A 121 -16.16 -2.89 -12.35
C ASP A 121 -17.47 -2.43 -13.01
N SER A 122 -17.46 -2.34 -14.35
CA SER A 122 -18.64 -2.02 -15.16
C SER A 122 -19.83 -2.98 -15.03
N LYS A 123 -19.64 -4.15 -14.42
CA LYS A 123 -20.71 -5.13 -14.16
C LYS A 123 -21.43 -4.87 -12.84
N LEU A 124 -20.84 -4.07 -11.96
CA LEU A 124 -21.41 -3.74 -10.66
C LEU A 124 -22.18 -2.41 -10.73
N THR A 125 -23.21 -2.30 -9.91
CA THR A 125 -23.89 -1.02 -9.67
C THR A 125 -23.09 -0.15 -8.72
N ASN A 126 -23.34 1.16 -8.69
CA ASN A 126 -22.73 2.04 -7.68
C ASN A 126 -23.33 1.78 -6.29
N CYS A 127 -22.50 1.88 -5.26
CA CYS A 127 -22.94 1.82 -3.88
C CYS A 127 -23.83 3.02 -3.53
N PRO A 128 -24.84 2.83 -2.65
CA PRO A 128 -25.49 3.95 -2.00
C PRO A 128 -24.46 4.80 -1.28
N GLN A 129 -24.55 6.12 -1.40
CA GLN A 129 -23.67 7.03 -0.70
C GLN A 129 -23.90 6.95 0.81
N VAL A 130 -22.83 7.17 1.58
CA VAL A 130 -22.86 7.21 3.05
C VAL A 130 -22.53 8.61 3.55
N ASP A 131 -22.83 8.88 4.82
CA ASP A 131 -22.38 10.06 5.54
C ASP A 131 -21.16 9.66 6.39
N CYS A 132 -19.98 10.14 6.05
CA CYS A 132 -18.72 9.78 6.70
C CYS A 132 -18.67 10.15 8.19
N HIS A 133 -19.52 11.06 8.62
CA HIS A 133 -19.60 11.43 10.03
C HIS A 133 -20.58 10.53 10.84
N ASP A 134 -21.30 9.61 10.19
CA ASP A 134 -22.19 8.65 10.86
C ASP A 134 -21.48 7.33 11.18
N LYS A 135 -20.45 7.40 12.05
CA LYS A 135 -19.71 6.22 12.54
C LYS A 135 -20.63 5.17 13.19
N LYS A 136 -21.81 5.59 13.68
CA LYS A 136 -22.81 4.68 14.23
C LYS A 136 -23.45 3.82 13.14
N ALA A 137 -23.78 4.40 11.98
CA ALA A 137 -24.29 3.61 10.85
C ALA A 137 -23.31 2.53 10.41
N PHE A 138 -22.00 2.84 10.42
CA PHE A 138 -20.96 1.89 10.02
C PHE A 138 -20.84 0.73 11.00
N THR A 139 -20.77 1.05 12.30
CA THR A 139 -20.70 0.03 13.36
C THR A 139 -21.98 -0.81 13.47
N ASP A 140 -23.16 -0.22 13.25
CA ASP A 140 -24.43 -0.94 13.14
C ASP A 140 -24.41 -1.90 11.93
N ALA A 141 -23.89 -1.48 10.78
CA ALA A 141 -23.77 -2.33 9.59
C ALA A 141 -22.81 -3.50 9.82
N ALA A 142 -21.63 -3.27 10.40
CA ALA A 142 -20.71 -4.34 10.80
C ALA A 142 -21.36 -5.32 11.78
N ALA A 143 -22.12 -4.83 12.77
CA ALA A 143 -22.87 -5.68 13.69
C ALA A 143 -23.96 -6.50 12.97
N VAL A 144 -24.61 -5.95 11.94
CA VAL A 144 -25.55 -6.68 11.11
C VAL A 144 -24.87 -7.84 10.38
N LEU A 145 -23.67 -7.63 9.81
CA LEU A 145 -22.91 -8.70 9.15
C LEU A 145 -22.63 -9.86 10.10
N ALA A 146 -22.15 -9.55 11.30
CA ALA A 146 -21.84 -10.53 12.34
C ALA A 146 -23.08 -11.29 12.84
N ASN A 147 -24.15 -10.56 13.20
CA ASN A 147 -25.34 -11.16 13.80
C ASN A 147 -26.14 -12.05 12.82
N ASN A 148 -25.94 -11.88 11.51
CA ASN A 148 -26.65 -12.64 10.48
C ASN A 148 -25.77 -13.68 9.78
N GLN A 149 -24.54 -13.94 10.28
CA GLN A 149 -23.61 -14.92 9.72
C GLN A 149 -23.37 -14.70 8.22
N CYS A 150 -23.20 -13.43 7.82
CA CYS A 150 -23.08 -13.06 6.41
C CYS A 150 -21.80 -13.61 5.76
N ASN A 151 -20.82 -14.04 6.55
CA ASN A 151 -19.58 -14.70 6.10
C ASN A 151 -19.79 -16.15 5.66
N VAL A 152 -20.98 -16.73 5.91
CA VAL A 152 -21.35 -18.05 5.39
C VAL A 152 -22.22 -17.91 4.16
N THR A 153 -23.22 -17.02 4.20
CA THR A 153 -24.06 -16.69 3.04
C THR A 153 -24.50 -15.23 3.06
N CYS A 154 -24.18 -14.48 2.01
CA CYS A 154 -24.53 -13.05 1.91
C CYS A 154 -25.80 -12.75 1.09
N ASN A 155 -26.59 -13.77 0.74
CA ASN A 155 -27.74 -13.60 -0.17
C ASN A 155 -28.96 -12.89 0.46
N SER A 156 -28.98 -12.65 1.77
CA SER A 156 -30.07 -11.89 2.40
C SER A 156 -29.97 -10.40 2.08
N ASN A 157 -31.11 -9.71 1.90
CA ASN A 157 -31.10 -8.26 1.66
C ASN A 157 -30.44 -7.47 2.80
N ILE A 158 -30.49 -8.02 4.02
CA ILE A 158 -29.87 -7.43 5.20
C ILE A 158 -28.33 -7.49 5.09
N CYS A 159 -27.77 -8.64 4.71
CA CYS A 159 -26.33 -8.78 4.46
C CYS A 159 -25.87 -7.88 3.31
N LYS A 160 -26.61 -7.89 2.19
CA LYS A 160 -26.29 -7.06 1.01
C LYS A 160 -26.30 -5.56 1.33
N GLY A 161 -27.26 -5.10 2.13
CA GLY A 161 -27.31 -3.70 2.55
C GLY A 161 -26.09 -3.36 3.42
N ALA A 162 -25.82 -4.19 4.43
CA ALA A 162 -24.75 -3.96 5.38
C ALA A 162 -23.35 -3.95 4.75
N ILE A 163 -23.04 -4.94 3.89
CA ILE A 163 -21.71 -5.01 3.25
C ILE A 163 -21.45 -3.80 2.35
N ARG A 164 -22.48 -3.29 1.67
CA ARG A 164 -22.35 -2.10 0.81
C ARG A 164 -22.16 -0.81 1.60
N THR A 165 -22.74 -0.72 2.78
CA THR A 165 -22.50 0.40 3.70
C THR A 165 -21.08 0.36 4.24
N VAL A 166 -20.61 -0.81 4.67
CA VAL A 166 -19.22 -1.01 5.13
C VAL A 166 -18.22 -0.71 4.01
N LEU A 167 -18.42 -1.28 2.82
CA LEU A 167 -17.57 -1.04 1.65
C LEU A 167 -17.52 0.45 1.26
N MET A 168 -18.68 1.13 1.22
CA MET A 168 -18.71 2.54 0.85
C MET A 168 -18.02 3.42 1.90
N ALA A 169 -18.14 3.08 3.18
CA ALA A 169 -17.43 3.79 4.25
C ALA A 169 -15.92 3.64 4.08
N HIS A 170 -15.43 2.40 4.02
CA HIS A 170 -14.01 2.06 3.80
C HIS A 170 -13.43 2.77 2.57
N ASP A 171 -14.12 2.72 1.43
CA ASP A 171 -13.54 3.21 0.17
C ASP A 171 -13.59 4.74 -0.02
N THR A 172 -14.35 5.49 0.80
CA THR A 172 -14.62 6.93 0.51
C THR A 172 -14.59 7.89 1.69
N CYS A 173 -14.57 7.38 2.92
CA CYS A 173 -14.41 8.21 4.10
C CYS A 173 -12.94 8.25 4.48
N ASP A 174 -12.54 9.34 5.14
CA ASP A 174 -11.21 9.43 5.72
C ASP A 174 -11.03 8.29 6.74
N GLU A 175 -9.81 7.76 6.84
CA GLU A 175 -9.49 6.61 7.70
C GLU A 175 -9.90 6.87 9.17
N ASP A 176 -9.62 8.06 9.70
CA ASP A 176 -10.03 8.50 11.04
C ASP A 176 -11.56 8.51 11.24
N ASP A 177 -12.33 8.55 10.16
CA ASP A 177 -13.79 8.51 10.15
C ASP A 177 -14.38 7.09 10.09
N VAL A 178 -13.57 6.08 9.82
CA VAL A 178 -13.98 4.68 9.79
C VAL A 178 -13.35 3.92 10.97
N PRO A 179 -14.13 3.42 11.93
CA PRO A 179 -13.55 2.65 13.03
C PRO A 179 -12.84 1.38 12.53
N GLU A 180 -11.66 1.06 13.05
CA GLU A 180 -10.88 -0.15 12.70
C GLU A 180 -11.71 -1.45 12.65
N SER A 181 -12.68 -1.60 13.57
CA SER A 181 -13.58 -2.76 13.57
C SER A 181 -14.50 -2.87 12.34
N VAL A 182 -14.78 -1.75 11.67
CA VAL A 182 -15.53 -1.65 10.42
C VAL A 182 -14.62 -1.99 9.24
N GLU A 183 -13.39 -1.46 9.22
CA GLU A 183 -12.40 -1.80 8.19
C GLU A 183 -12.14 -3.29 8.14
N LYS A 184 -11.82 -3.88 9.30
CA LYS A 184 -11.64 -5.34 9.42
C LYS A 184 -12.91 -6.12 9.10
N ALA A 185 -14.09 -5.55 9.34
CA ALA A 185 -15.34 -6.21 8.99
C ALA A 185 -15.50 -6.33 7.47
N LEU A 186 -15.10 -5.35 6.65
CA LEU A 186 -15.18 -5.47 5.21
C LEU A 186 -14.55 -6.80 4.75
N HIS A 187 -13.28 -6.99 5.12
CA HIS A 187 -12.46 -8.13 4.73
C HIS A 187 -12.98 -9.47 5.29
N ASP A 188 -13.47 -9.48 6.54
CA ASP A 188 -14.05 -10.70 7.14
C ASP A 188 -15.30 -11.22 6.41
N TYR A 189 -15.99 -10.36 5.65
CA TYR A 189 -17.24 -10.69 4.95
C TYR A 189 -17.13 -10.63 3.42
N GLU A 190 -16.06 -10.06 2.87
CA GLU A 190 -15.93 -9.74 1.44
C GLU A 190 -16.04 -10.99 0.56
N GLU A 191 -15.32 -12.07 0.89
CA GLU A 191 -15.35 -13.33 0.12
C GLU A 191 -16.77 -13.92 0.01
N ALA A 192 -17.52 -13.96 1.10
CA ALA A 192 -18.90 -14.49 1.07
C ALA A 192 -19.91 -13.53 0.42
N CYS A 193 -19.54 -12.25 0.29
CA CYS A 193 -20.37 -11.16 -0.22
C CYS A 193 -19.95 -10.66 -1.60
N GLU A 194 -18.93 -11.26 -2.25
CA GLU A 194 -18.32 -10.79 -3.50
C GLU A 194 -19.36 -10.44 -4.59
N ASP A 195 -20.35 -11.33 -4.77
CA ASP A 195 -21.43 -11.22 -5.75
C ASP A 195 -22.36 -10.01 -5.52
N TYR A 196 -22.28 -9.39 -4.34
CA TYR A 196 -23.15 -8.31 -3.90
C TYR A 196 -22.43 -7.01 -3.60
N LEU A 197 -21.12 -6.94 -3.83
CA LEU A 197 -20.36 -5.69 -3.77
C LEU A 197 -20.85 -4.70 -4.84
N CYS A 198 -20.34 -3.47 -4.78
CA CYS A 198 -20.73 -2.37 -5.65
C CYS A 198 -19.54 -1.43 -5.88
N ASN A 199 -19.64 -0.55 -6.87
CA ASN A 199 -18.61 0.47 -7.07
C ASN A 199 -18.77 1.62 -6.07
N SER A 200 -17.72 1.94 -5.33
CA SER A 200 -17.60 3.13 -4.48
C SER A 200 -17.47 4.43 -5.30
N ARG A 201 -17.10 4.31 -6.58
CA ARG A 201 -17.03 5.43 -7.55
C ARG A 201 -17.88 5.18 -8.79
N THR A 202 -18.12 6.24 -9.57
CA THR A 202 -19.01 6.20 -10.74
C THR A 202 -18.29 6.01 -12.07
N ASN A 203 -16.96 6.12 -12.09
CA ASN A 203 -16.13 6.13 -13.28
C ASN A 203 -14.91 5.22 -13.14
N VAL A 204 -14.39 4.78 -14.28
CA VAL A 204 -13.12 4.06 -14.34
C VAL A 204 -12.00 4.96 -13.87
N TYR A 205 -11.12 4.39 -13.07
CA TYR A 205 -9.90 5.01 -12.57
C TYR A 205 -8.68 4.25 -13.08
N ASP A 206 -7.72 4.98 -13.61
CA ASP A 206 -6.43 4.45 -14.05
C ASP A 206 -5.33 5.23 -13.33
N PRO A 207 -4.61 4.61 -12.37
CA PRO A 207 -3.55 5.26 -11.61
C PRO A 207 -2.47 5.91 -12.50
N ARG A 208 -2.28 5.40 -13.72
CA ARG A 208 -1.28 5.91 -14.67
C ARG A 208 -1.67 7.25 -15.29
N THR A 209 -2.93 7.64 -15.14
CA THR A 209 -3.50 8.88 -15.68
C THR A 209 -3.76 9.93 -14.61
N GLU A 210 -3.45 9.62 -13.35
CA GLU A 210 -3.55 10.58 -12.24
C GLU A 210 -2.73 11.84 -12.54
N VAL A 211 -3.17 12.99 -12.06
CA VAL A 211 -2.45 14.26 -12.24
C VAL A 211 -1.83 14.64 -10.91
N CYS A 212 -0.50 14.66 -10.83
CA CYS A 212 0.20 14.93 -9.59
C CYS A 212 0.64 16.38 -9.45
N PRO A 213 0.76 16.90 -8.22
CA PRO A 213 1.33 18.22 -7.99
C PRO A 213 2.70 18.35 -8.66
N GLY A 214 2.85 19.38 -9.50
CA GLY A 214 4.08 19.59 -10.29
C GLY A 214 4.04 19.02 -11.73
N ASP A 215 3.00 18.25 -12.08
CA ASP A 215 2.75 17.87 -13.47
C ASP A 215 2.29 19.10 -14.27
N SER A 216 3.21 19.76 -14.98
CA SER A 216 2.86 20.89 -15.84
C SER A 216 2.05 20.42 -17.06
N ASN A 217 0.71 20.36 -16.96
CA ASN A 217 -0.29 20.31 -18.04
C ASN A 217 0.10 19.56 -19.34
N ASN A 218 0.72 18.38 -19.23
CA ASN A 218 0.95 17.53 -20.39
C ASN A 218 0.73 16.07 -20.00
N PRO A 219 -0.37 15.43 -20.43
CA PRO A 219 -0.66 14.02 -20.16
C PRO A 219 0.29 13.04 -20.88
N TYR A 220 1.35 13.56 -21.53
CA TYR A 220 2.46 12.79 -22.09
C TYR A 220 3.79 13.52 -21.84
N VAL A 221 4.18 13.70 -20.57
CA VAL A 221 5.60 13.85 -20.27
C VAL A 221 6.20 12.46 -20.24
N LYS A 222 6.86 12.06 -21.32
CA LYS A 222 7.96 11.10 -21.19
C LYS A 222 8.97 11.76 -20.27
N HIS A 223 9.01 11.33 -19.02
CA HIS A 223 10.18 11.56 -18.21
C HIS A 223 11.31 10.77 -18.88
N ASP A 224 12.20 11.48 -19.56
CA ASP A 224 13.49 10.90 -19.92
C ASP A 224 14.19 10.59 -18.60
N ASP A 225 14.39 9.30 -18.36
CA ASP A 225 15.07 8.75 -17.19
C ASP A 225 16.50 9.31 -17.12
N GLY A 226 16.65 10.40 -16.38
CA GLY A 226 17.93 10.97 -15.98
C GLY A 226 18.04 10.88 -14.47
N ASP A 227 18.63 9.77 -14.02
CA ASP A 227 19.33 9.62 -12.74
C ASP A 227 18.53 9.93 -11.48
N ASP A 228 17.87 8.89 -10.95
CA ASP A 228 17.87 8.46 -9.54
C ASP A 228 16.63 7.60 -9.28
N VAL A 229 16.55 6.45 -9.96
CA VAL A 229 15.65 5.38 -9.53
C VAL A 229 16.15 4.97 -8.14
N LYS A 230 15.32 5.11 -7.09
CA LYS A 230 15.57 4.48 -5.79
C LYS A 230 15.50 2.96 -5.99
N MET A 231 16.60 2.43 -6.51
CA MET A 231 16.79 1.06 -6.92
C MET A 231 16.66 0.08 -5.75
N ASP A 232 16.58 0.53 -4.51
CA ASP A 232 16.63 -0.36 -3.35
C ASP A 232 15.40 -1.30 -3.25
N VAL A 233 14.19 -0.83 -3.59
CA VAL A 233 12.99 -1.68 -3.59
C VAL A 233 12.95 -2.60 -4.81
N LEU A 234 13.20 -2.06 -6.01
CA LEU A 234 13.14 -2.84 -7.25
C LEU A 234 14.31 -3.84 -7.36
N VAL A 235 15.53 -3.47 -6.96
CA VAL A 235 16.69 -4.37 -6.89
C VAL A 235 16.49 -5.40 -5.80
N GLY A 236 15.94 -5.04 -4.63
CA GLY A 236 15.60 -6.00 -3.58
C GLY A 236 14.66 -7.09 -4.09
N VAL A 237 13.56 -6.71 -4.74
CA VAL A 237 12.55 -7.64 -5.27
C VAL A 237 13.09 -8.44 -6.47
N VAL A 238 13.76 -7.79 -7.44
CA VAL A 238 14.30 -8.46 -8.64
C VAL A 238 15.46 -9.38 -8.29
N CYS A 239 16.36 -9.00 -7.38
CA CYS A 239 17.43 -9.87 -6.90
C CYS A 239 16.87 -11.03 -6.07
N GLY A 240 15.86 -10.77 -5.22
CA GLY A 240 15.19 -11.82 -4.44
C GLY A 240 14.57 -12.89 -5.35
N ILE A 241 13.77 -12.50 -6.34
CA ILE A 241 13.16 -13.42 -7.31
C ILE A 241 14.24 -14.14 -8.14
N GLY A 242 15.27 -13.41 -8.59
CA GLY A 242 16.38 -13.99 -9.34
C GLY A 242 17.12 -15.10 -8.57
N VAL A 243 17.39 -14.89 -7.28
CA VAL A 243 18.04 -15.89 -6.42
C VAL A 243 17.16 -17.11 -6.21
N VAL A 244 15.85 -16.94 -6.00
CA VAL A 244 14.89 -18.05 -5.83
C VAL A 244 14.79 -18.88 -7.11
N VAL A 245 14.66 -18.23 -8.28
CA VAL A 245 14.59 -18.93 -9.57
C VAL A 245 15.87 -19.70 -9.87
N LEU A 246 17.05 -19.11 -9.58
CA LEU A 246 18.33 -19.80 -9.75
C LEU A 246 18.49 -20.98 -8.79
N ALA A 247 18.05 -20.84 -7.54
CA ALA A 247 18.06 -21.92 -6.56
C ALA A 247 17.16 -23.08 -6.98
N LEU A 248 15.93 -22.79 -7.46
CA LEU A 248 15.00 -23.79 -7.98
C LEU A 248 15.56 -24.49 -9.22
N ALA A 249 16.11 -23.73 -10.18
CA ALA A 249 16.75 -24.30 -11.36
C ALA A 249 17.96 -25.19 -10.99
N GLY A 250 18.76 -24.76 -10.03
CA GLY A 250 19.87 -25.52 -9.48
C GLY A 250 19.42 -26.82 -8.80
N PHE A 251 18.34 -26.76 -8.02
CA PHE A 251 17.75 -27.92 -7.35
C PHE A 251 17.17 -28.92 -8.36
N VAL A 252 16.41 -28.46 -9.35
CA VAL A 252 15.89 -29.31 -10.43
C VAL A 252 17.03 -29.96 -11.22
N ALA A 253 18.07 -29.20 -11.56
CA ALA A 253 19.25 -29.74 -12.25
C ALA A 253 20.00 -30.77 -11.39
N PHE A 254 20.09 -30.56 -10.07
CA PHE A 254 20.67 -31.52 -9.13
C PHE A 254 19.85 -32.82 -9.06
N LEU A 255 18.52 -32.73 -8.96
CA LEU A 255 17.63 -33.89 -8.97
C LEU A 255 17.77 -34.68 -10.28
N ALA A 256 17.75 -34.00 -11.43
CA ALA A 256 17.93 -34.64 -12.73
C ALA A 256 19.30 -35.32 -12.88
N ARG A 257 20.36 -34.76 -12.30
CA ARG A 257 21.70 -35.39 -12.28
C ARG A 257 21.72 -36.62 -11.38
N ARG A 258 21.06 -36.60 -10.22
CA ARG A 258 20.95 -37.76 -9.33
C ARG A 258 20.18 -38.91 -9.98
N GLU A 259 19.10 -38.61 -10.68
CA GLU A 259 18.32 -39.57 -11.48
C GLU A 259 19.22 -40.29 -12.49
N LYS A 260 19.95 -39.51 -13.32
CA LYS A 260 20.89 -40.02 -14.33
C LYS A 260 22.06 -40.81 -13.75
N ALA A 261 22.47 -40.51 -12.52
CA ALA A 261 23.54 -41.22 -11.81
C ALA A 261 23.05 -42.53 -11.14
N GLY A 262 21.82 -42.97 -11.40
CA GLY A 262 21.27 -44.21 -10.85
C GLY A 262 20.99 -44.12 -9.35
N ARG A 263 20.81 -42.91 -8.81
CA ARG A 263 20.42 -42.66 -7.42
C ARG A 263 19.01 -42.07 -7.40
N PRO A 264 17.97 -42.87 -7.71
CA PRO A 264 16.62 -42.38 -7.87
C PRO A 264 16.18 -41.65 -6.60
N VAL A 265 15.71 -40.43 -6.77
CA VAL A 265 15.16 -39.61 -5.67
C VAL A 265 13.71 -40.02 -5.41
N TRP A 266 13.02 -40.46 -6.46
CA TRP A 266 11.66 -40.99 -6.40
C TRP A 266 11.72 -42.51 -6.30
N LYS A 267 11.21 -43.06 -5.19
CA LYS A 267 10.88 -44.49 -5.17
C LYS A 267 9.56 -44.66 -5.91
N PRO A 268 9.45 -45.61 -6.85
CA PRO A 268 8.14 -45.96 -7.39
C PRO A 268 7.25 -46.38 -6.22
N LEU A 269 6.10 -45.73 -6.08
CA LEU A 269 5.05 -46.19 -5.19
C LEU A 269 4.55 -47.53 -5.76
N VAL A 270 4.91 -48.61 -5.06
CA VAL A 270 4.33 -49.94 -5.25
C VAL A 270 3.25 -50.11 -4.18
#